data_AF-A0A3A6U860-F1
#
_entry.id   AF-A0A3A6U860-F1
#
_cell.length_a   1.000
_cell.length_b   1.000
_cell.length_c   1.000
_cell.angle_alpha   90.00
_cell.angle_beta   90.00
_cell.angle_gamma   90.00
#
_symmetry.space_group_name_H-M   'P 1'
#
loop_
_entity.id
_entity.type
_entity.pdbx_description
1 polymer ?
#
loop_
_entity_poly.entity_id
_entity_poly.type
_entity_poly.pdbx_seq_one_letter_code
_entity_poly.pdbx_strand_id
1 'polypeptide(L)'
;MTLLINLRYSDLSFDEMMQNWESCFLGYQTEYEQLIYRFPNVTFELKKFSLFVTDKILIDKCTVFDFCLCRAMNQYLIHKGTNEFLALEAFRQTLLSTAIEELKCISIIDASGNKWFAEEKIPFKNWLDAKPQRYFELKHSKLLLDNNFEAKVA
;
A
#
# COMPACT_ATOMS: atom_id res chain seq x y z
N MET A 1 10.72 -21.19 -1.77
CA MET A 1 10.16 -21.20 -3.14
C MET A 1 9.77 -19.77 -3.45
N THR A 2 10.47 -19.12 -4.35
CA THR A 2 10.29 -17.70 -4.66
C THR A 2 9.01 -17.50 -5.47
N LEU A 3 8.05 -16.74 -4.95
CA LEU A 3 6.84 -16.39 -5.69
C LEU A 3 7.11 -15.10 -6.48
N LEU A 4 7.06 -15.19 -7.81
CA LEU A 4 7.22 -14.05 -8.70
C LEU A 4 5.84 -13.49 -9.09
N ILE A 5 5.48 -12.30 -8.61
CA ILE A 5 4.19 -11.64 -8.91
C ILE A 5 4.39 -10.61 -10.01
N ASN A 6 3.67 -10.73 -11.12
CA ASN A 6 3.77 -9.75 -12.20
C ASN A 6 3.16 -8.39 -11.80
N LEU A 7 3.98 -7.34 -11.86
CA LEU A 7 3.56 -5.97 -11.59
C LEU A 7 2.92 -5.38 -12.85
N ARG A 8 1.63 -5.09 -12.74
CA ARG A 8 0.88 -4.29 -13.70
C ARG A 8 0.53 -2.94 -13.08
N TYR A 9 0.02 -2.03 -13.90
CA TYR A 9 -0.80 -0.95 -13.36
C TYR A 9 -1.96 -1.54 -12.56
N SER A 10 -2.44 -0.83 -11.55
CA SER A 10 -3.57 -1.29 -10.72
C SER A 10 -4.70 -1.79 -11.61
N ASP A 11 -5.18 -3.03 -11.43
CA ASP A 11 -6.33 -3.51 -12.20
C ASP A 11 -7.63 -2.93 -11.64
N LEU A 12 -7.59 -2.50 -10.37
CA LEU A 12 -8.69 -1.83 -9.69
C LEU A 12 -8.43 -0.32 -9.64
N SER A 13 -9.47 0.46 -9.91
CA SER A 13 -9.54 1.87 -9.55
C SER A 13 -9.55 2.05 -8.04
N PHE A 14 -9.25 3.27 -7.56
CA PHE A 14 -9.37 3.58 -6.14
C PHE A 14 -10.77 3.27 -5.59
N ASP A 15 -11.82 3.58 -6.35
CA ASP A 15 -13.20 3.35 -5.90
C ASP A 15 -13.49 1.84 -5.78
N GLU A 16 -12.98 1.01 -6.70
CA GLU A 16 -13.10 -0.45 -6.61
C GLU A 16 -12.29 -1.03 -5.44
N MET A 17 -11.07 -0.53 -5.20
CA MET A 17 -10.27 -0.93 -4.03
C MET A 17 -10.97 -0.60 -2.72
N MET A 18 -11.55 0.60 -2.62
CA MET A 18 -12.31 1.01 -1.44
C MET A 18 -13.59 0.19 -1.26
N GLN A 19 -14.35 -0.05 -2.32
CA GLN A 19 -15.54 -0.90 -2.26
C GLN A 19 -15.20 -2.32 -1.77
N ASN A 20 -14.12 -2.89 -2.28
CA ASN A 20 -13.64 -4.19 -1.82
C ASN A 20 -13.25 -4.15 -0.33
N TRP A 21 -12.49 -3.14 0.08
CA TRP A 21 -12.10 -2.97 1.49
C TRP A 21 -13.33 -2.83 2.40
N GLU A 22 -14.26 -1.94 2.07
CA GLU A 22 -15.48 -1.73 2.83
C GLU A 22 -16.30 -3.02 2.94
N SER A 23 -16.40 -3.81 1.86
CA SER A 23 -17.14 -5.08 1.87
C SER A 23 -16.51 -6.15 2.76
N CYS A 24 -15.19 -6.14 2.91
CA CYS A 24 -14.43 -7.12 3.69
C CYS A 24 -14.29 -6.72 5.17
N PHE A 25 -14.23 -5.42 5.47
CA PHE A 25 -13.92 -4.89 6.79
C PHE A 25 -15.08 -4.08 7.38
N LEU A 26 -16.25 -4.72 7.43
CA LEU A 26 -17.52 -4.13 7.91
C LEU A 26 -17.40 -3.41 9.26
N GLY A 27 -16.55 -3.91 10.17
CA GLY A 27 -16.33 -3.34 11.49
C GLY A 27 -15.74 -1.92 11.51
N TYR A 28 -15.17 -1.45 10.39
CA TYR A 28 -14.59 -0.11 10.27
C TYR A 28 -15.44 0.86 9.45
N GLN A 29 -16.48 0.41 8.76
CA GLN A 29 -17.24 1.24 7.80
C GLN A 29 -17.77 2.54 8.40
N THR A 30 -18.53 2.46 9.50
CA THR A 30 -19.13 3.64 10.14
C THR A 30 -18.07 4.65 10.58
N GLU A 31 -16.95 4.15 11.08
CA GLU A 31 -15.86 5.00 11.58
C GLU A 31 -15.06 5.63 10.44
N TYR A 32 -14.89 4.89 9.35
CA TYR A 32 -14.30 5.39 8.12
C TYR A 32 -15.17 6.49 7.50
N GLU A 33 -16.49 6.28 7.39
CA GLU A 33 -17.43 7.29 6.89
C GLU A 33 -17.37 8.59 7.71
N GLN A 34 -17.33 8.48 9.04
CA GLN A 34 -17.18 9.63 9.93
C GLN A 34 -15.84 10.36 9.73
N LEU A 35 -14.74 9.60 9.60
CA LEU A 35 -13.41 10.13 9.34
C LEU A 35 -13.40 10.94 8.03
N ILE A 36 -13.95 10.39 6.94
CA ILE A 36 -13.99 11.07 5.64
C ILE A 36 -14.93 12.28 5.67
N TYR A 37 -16.09 12.17 6.30
CA TYR A 37 -17.03 13.29 6.45
C TYR A 37 -16.37 14.48 7.13
N ARG A 38 -15.60 14.22 8.19
CA ARG A 38 -14.96 15.25 8.99
C ARG A 38 -13.65 15.76 8.41
N PHE A 39 -12.91 14.89 7.72
CA PHE A 39 -11.64 15.20 7.08
C PHE A 39 -11.64 14.74 5.62
N PRO A 40 -12.35 15.45 4.72
CA PRO A 40 -12.47 15.05 3.31
C PRO A 40 -11.14 14.89 2.57
N ASN A 41 -10.09 15.58 3.04
CA ASN A 41 -8.73 15.45 2.50
C ASN A 41 -8.15 14.03 2.64
N VAL A 42 -8.63 13.23 3.59
CA VAL A 42 -8.19 11.84 3.77
C VAL A 42 -8.49 11.01 2.52
N THR A 43 -9.62 11.24 1.83
CA THR A 43 -9.91 10.54 0.57
C THR A 43 -8.86 10.84 -0.50
N PHE A 44 -8.39 12.08 -0.59
CA PHE A 44 -7.35 12.45 -1.54
C PHE A 44 -6.00 11.83 -1.19
N GLU A 45 -5.68 11.76 0.11
CA GLU A 45 -4.49 11.06 0.61
C GLU A 45 -4.55 9.56 0.30
N LEU A 46 -5.70 8.91 0.52
CA LEU A 46 -5.92 7.50 0.22
C LEU A 46 -5.88 7.21 -1.29
N LYS A 47 -6.38 8.12 -2.13
CA LYS A 47 -6.22 8.03 -3.59
C LYS A 47 -4.75 8.06 -4.01
N LYS A 48 -3.93 8.91 -3.40
CA LYS A 48 -2.49 8.92 -3.66
C LYS A 48 -1.83 7.65 -3.14
N PHE A 49 -2.27 7.18 -1.98
CA PHE A 49 -1.76 5.97 -1.34
C PHE A 49 -2.07 4.71 -2.16
N SER A 50 -3.28 4.58 -2.71
CA SER A 50 -3.64 3.44 -3.57
C SER A 50 -2.77 3.37 -4.82
N LEU A 51 -2.41 4.52 -5.41
CA LEU A 51 -1.45 4.57 -6.51
C LEU A 51 -0.02 4.19 -6.08
N PHE A 52 0.31 4.40 -4.80
CA PHE A 52 1.61 4.08 -4.24
C PHE A 52 1.77 2.58 -3.98
N VAL A 53 0.76 1.90 -3.41
CA VAL A 53 0.84 0.47 -3.05
C VAL A 53 0.18 -0.47 -4.07
N THR A 54 -0.78 0.01 -4.88
CA THR A 54 -1.57 -0.75 -5.87
C THR A 54 -2.38 -1.92 -5.28
N ASP A 55 -3.26 -2.53 -6.09
CA ASP A 55 -3.97 -3.76 -5.73
C ASP A 55 -3.14 -5.04 -5.93
N LYS A 56 -1.92 -4.93 -6.47
CA LYS A 56 -1.09 -6.08 -6.89
C LYS A 56 -0.11 -6.58 -5.84
N ILE A 57 0.15 -5.78 -4.81
CA ILE A 57 1.05 -6.18 -3.74
C ILE A 57 0.20 -6.83 -2.65
N LEU A 58 0.44 -8.12 -2.42
CA LEU A 58 -0.31 -8.94 -1.49
C LEU A 58 0.59 -9.43 -0.34
N ILE A 59 0.06 -9.41 0.88
CA ILE A 59 0.59 -10.06 2.09
C ILE A 59 -0.47 -11.07 2.54
N ASP A 60 -0.12 -12.35 2.63
CA ASP A 60 -1.04 -13.41 3.07
C ASP A 60 -2.41 -13.39 2.35
N LYS A 61 -2.39 -13.08 1.04
CA LYS A 61 -3.56 -12.93 0.14
C LYS A 61 -4.44 -11.68 0.40
N CYS A 62 -4.02 -10.79 1.29
CA CYS A 62 -4.61 -9.47 1.51
C CYS A 62 -3.80 -8.41 0.77
N THR A 63 -4.41 -7.37 0.20
CA THR A 63 -3.62 -6.31 -0.44
C THR A 63 -2.86 -5.50 0.63
N VAL A 64 -1.68 -4.99 0.28
CA VAL A 64 -0.95 -4.05 1.15
C VAL A 64 -1.81 -2.83 1.45
N PHE A 65 -2.62 -2.39 0.49
CA PHE A 65 -3.60 -1.33 0.70
C PHE A 65 -4.55 -1.65 1.86
N ASP A 66 -5.21 -2.81 1.79
CA ASP A 66 -6.19 -3.24 2.80
C ASP A 66 -5.55 -3.40 4.17
N PHE A 67 -4.37 -4.02 4.21
CA PHE A 67 -3.62 -4.24 5.44
C PHE A 67 -3.22 -2.93 6.12
N CYS A 68 -2.67 -1.99 5.35
CA CYS A 68 -2.29 -0.67 5.86
C CYS A 68 -3.50 0.12 6.34
N LEU A 69 -4.59 0.11 5.58
CA LEU A 69 -5.80 0.85 5.93
C LEU A 69 -6.44 0.30 7.21
N CYS A 70 -6.48 -1.03 7.39
CA CYS A 70 -6.96 -1.63 8.64
C CYS A 70 -6.12 -1.21 9.86
N ARG A 71 -4.79 -1.24 9.73
CA ARG A 71 -3.89 -0.84 10.83
C ARG A 71 -4.03 0.65 11.15
N ALA A 72 -4.12 1.48 10.11
CA ALA A 72 -4.33 2.92 10.27
C ALA A 72 -5.67 3.23 10.95
N MET A 73 -6.77 2.57 10.54
CA MET A 73 -8.08 2.71 11.18
C MET A 73 -8.06 2.28 12.65
N ASN A 74 -7.39 1.17 12.97
CA ASN A 74 -7.26 0.76 14.37
C ASN A 74 -6.53 1.81 15.21
N GLN A 75 -5.43 2.38 14.70
CA GLN A 75 -4.70 3.45 15.38
C GLN A 75 -5.51 4.74 15.51
N TYR A 76 -6.33 5.08 14.51
CA TYR A 76 -7.28 6.18 14.61
C TYR A 76 -8.24 5.97 15.79
N LEU A 77 -8.88 4.79 15.86
CA LEU A 77 -9.87 4.49 16.89
C LEU A 77 -9.32 4.53 18.31
N ILE A 78 -8.09 4.04 18.51
CA ILE A 78 -7.41 4.09 19.81
C ILE A 78 -7.28 5.54 20.32
N HIS A 79 -7.02 6.48 19.42
CA HIS A 79 -6.69 7.87 19.79
C HIS A 79 -7.89 8.83 19.66
N LYS A 80 -8.94 8.44 18.92
CA LYS A 80 -10.11 9.30 18.61
C LYS A 80 -10.78 9.83 19.87
N GLY A 81 -10.91 9.00 20.91
CA GLY A 81 -11.54 9.39 22.18
C GLY A 81 -10.78 10.45 22.98
N THR A 82 -9.49 10.62 22.71
CA THR A 82 -8.64 11.59 23.42
C THR A 82 -8.52 12.89 22.65
N ASN A 83 -8.10 12.81 21.39
CA ASN A 83 -7.92 13.96 20.51
C ASN A 83 -7.99 13.51 19.06
N GLU A 84 -8.93 14.08 18.32
CA GLU A 84 -9.21 13.66 16.95
C GLU A 84 -8.14 14.09 15.94
N PHE A 85 -7.43 15.20 16.19
CA PHE A 85 -6.28 15.58 15.36
C PHE A 85 -5.08 14.66 15.61
N LEU A 86 -4.87 14.26 16.86
CA LEU A 86 -3.86 13.25 17.21
C LEU A 86 -4.21 11.90 16.55
N ALA A 87 -5.49 11.52 16.55
CA ALA A 87 -5.96 10.31 15.91
C ALA A 87 -5.74 10.34 14.39
N LEU A 88 -6.01 11.48 13.75
CA LEU A 88 -5.74 11.68 12.33
C LEU A 88 -4.24 11.59 12.00
N GLU A 89 -3.38 12.14 12.85
CA GLU A 89 -1.92 12.00 12.67
C GLU A 89 -1.47 10.55 12.86
N ALA A 90 -1.99 9.86 13.88
CA ALA A 90 -1.70 8.44 14.11
C ALA A 90 -2.15 7.57 12.93
N PHE A 91 -3.32 7.86 12.34
CA PHE A 91 -3.81 7.24 11.12
C PHE A 91 -2.80 7.39 9.97
N ARG A 92 -2.39 8.62 9.65
CA ARG A 92 -1.48 8.92 8.54
C ARG A 92 -0.11 8.28 8.73
N GLN A 93 0.46 8.42 9.92
CA GLN A 93 1.76 7.83 10.24
C GLN A 93 1.72 6.32 10.10
N THR A 94 0.67 5.68 10.62
CA THR A 94 0.51 4.21 10.55
C THR A 94 0.33 3.73 9.12
N LEU A 95 -0.46 4.44 8.32
CA LEU A 95 -0.69 4.10 6.91
C LEU A 95 0.65 4.07 6.13
N LEU A 96 1.47 5.11 6.30
CA LEU A 96 2.73 5.25 5.60
C LEU A 96 3.82 4.32 6.16
N SER A 97 3.97 4.23 7.48
CA SER A 97 5.01 3.42 8.11
C SER A 97 4.78 1.93 7.86
N THR A 98 3.53 1.45 7.96
CA THR A 98 3.17 0.07 7.64
C THR A 98 3.51 -0.23 6.19
N ALA A 99 3.10 0.63 5.24
CA ALA A 99 3.42 0.40 3.84
C ALA A 99 4.94 0.36 3.60
N ILE A 100 5.70 1.28 4.19
CA ILE A 100 7.16 1.28 4.07
C ILE A 100 7.72 -0.03 4.63
N GLU A 101 7.30 -0.46 5.82
CA GLU A 101 7.75 -1.70 6.45
C GLU A 101 7.47 -2.93 5.61
N GLU A 102 6.26 -3.08 5.09
CA GLU A 102 5.87 -4.22 4.27
C GLU A 102 6.57 -4.22 2.91
N LEU A 103 6.89 -3.04 2.37
CA LEU A 103 7.63 -2.89 1.12
C LEU A 103 9.15 -3.03 1.29
N LYS A 104 9.72 -2.98 2.52
CA LYS A 104 11.18 -3.06 2.78
C LYS A 104 11.83 -4.33 2.24
N CYS A 105 11.09 -5.44 2.15
CA CYS A 105 11.62 -6.75 1.74
C CYS A 105 11.25 -7.15 0.32
N ILE A 106 10.65 -6.24 -0.44
CA ILE A 106 10.20 -6.51 -1.80
C ILE A 106 11.33 -6.18 -2.78
N SER A 107 11.82 -7.21 -3.47
CA SER A 107 12.71 -7.05 -4.62
C SER A 107 11.90 -7.13 -5.92
N ILE A 108 12.26 -6.34 -6.94
CA ILE A 108 11.59 -6.32 -8.24
C ILE A 108 12.55 -6.85 -9.28
N ILE A 109 12.16 -7.88 -10.01
CA ILE A 109 12.92 -8.44 -11.14
C ILE A 109 12.41 -7.81 -12.42
N ASP A 110 13.32 -7.30 -13.26
CA ASP A 110 12.96 -6.83 -14.61
C ASP A 110 12.86 -7.99 -15.62
N ALA A 111 12.43 -7.66 -16.85
CA ALA A 111 12.31 -8.64 -17.94
C ALA A 111 13.67 -9.24 -18.36
N SER A 112 14.79 -8.65 -17.96
CA SER A 112 16.13 -9.16 -18.20
C SER A 112 16.65 -10.03 -17.06
N GLY A 113 15.85 -10.24 -16.00
CA GLY A 113 16.23 -11.04 -14.83
C GLY A 113 17.04 -10.28 -13.78
N ASN A 114 17.26 -8.96 -13.93
CA ASN A 114 18.00 -8.20 -12.92
C ASN A 114 17.09 -7.92 -11.73
N LYS A 115 17.61 -8.17 -10.52
CA LYS A 115 16.93 -7.81 -9.27
C LYS A 115 17.23 -6.35 -8.92
N TRP A 116 16.17 -5.60 -8.69
CA TRP A 116 16.18 -4.22 -8.25
C TRP A 116 15.54 -4.16 -6.86
N PHE A 117 16.17 -3.43 -5.96
CA PHE A 117 15.57 -3.14 -4.67
C PHE A 117 14.90 -1.77 -4.78
N ALA A 118 13.70 -1.62 -4.22
CA ALA A 118 13.21 -0.28 -3.92
C ALA A 118 14.22 0.34 -2.96
N GLU A 119 14.89 1.42 -3.37
CA GLU A 119 15.88 2.09 -2.51
C GLU A 119 15.23 2.49 -1.19
N GLU A 120 15.93 2.26 -0.08
CA GLU A 120 15.43 2.61 1.26
C GLU A 120 14.90 4.04 1.25
N LYS A 121 13.63 4.21 1.65
CA LYS A 121 12.94 5.51 1.79
C LYS A 121 12.55 6.20 0.47
N ILE A 122 12.69 5.55 -0.68
CA ILE A 122 12.15 6.09 -1.95
C ILE A 122 10.82 5.41 -2.25
N PRO A 123 9.71 6.17 -2.28
CA PRO A 123 8.42 5.61 -2.67
C PRO A 123 8.48 4.88 -4.02
N PHE A 124 7.83 3.72 -4.16
CA PHE A 124 7.71 2.93 -5.41
C PHE A 124 7.44 3.79 -6.65
N LYS A 125 6.54 4.77 -6.53
CA LYS A 125 6.30 5.76 -7.59
C LYS A 125 7.53 6.60 -7.94
N ASN A 126 8.23 7.15 -6.96
CA ASN A 126 9.46 7.93 -7.17
C ASN A 126 10.58 7.04 -7.74
N TRP A 127 10.62 5.76 -7.38
CA TRP A 127 11.51 4.77 -7.95
C TRP A 127 11.18 4.48 -9.43
N LEU A 128 9.90 4.37 -9.81
CA LEU A 128 9.47 4.27 -11.20
C LEU A 128 9.83 5.55 -11.99
N ASP A 129 9.55 6.71 -11.42
CA ASP A 129 9.77 8.02 -12.04
C ASP A 129 11.26 8.33 -12.25
N ALA A 130 12.14 7.79 -11.41
CA ALA A 130 13.59 7.94 -11.54
C ALA A 130 14.16 7.31 -12.82
N LYS A 131 13.46 6.37 -13.48
CA LYS A 131 13.87 5.81 -14.78
C LYS A 131 12.67 5.57 -15.70
N PRO A 132 12.53 6.29 -16.83
CA PRO A 132 11.43 6.11 -17.80
C PRO A 132 11.25 4.66 -18.29
N GLN A 133 12.34 3.90 -18.34
CA GLN A 133 12.31 2.49 -18.76
C GLN A 133 11.59 1.57 -17.77
N ARG A 134 11.62 1.87 -16.46
CA ARG A 134 10.85 1.12 -15.44
C ARG A 134 9.36 1.30 -15.65
N TYR A 135 8.94 2.52 -15.99
CA TYR A 135 7.56 2.80 -16.35
C TYR A 135 7.11 2.04 -17.60
N PHE A 136 7.97 1.99 -18.62
CA PHE A 136 7.72 1.18 -19.82
C PHE A 136 7.59 -0.31 -19.48
N GLU A 137 8.47 -0.85 -18.65
CA GLU A 137 8.43 -2.27 -18.25
C GLU A 137 7.21 -2.58 -17.38
N LEU A 138 6.85 -1.70 -16.44
CA LEU A 138 5.62 -1.82 -15.65
C LEU A 138 4.37 -1.82 -16.54
N LYS A 139 4.27 -0.87 -17.48
CA LYS A 139 3.13 -0.77 -18.41
C LYS A 139 2.96 -2.04 -19.25
N HIS A 140 4.05 -2.75 -19.55
CA HIS A 140 4.03 -3.97 -20.34
C HIS A 140 4.08 -5.24 -19.48
N SER A 141 3.83 -5.17 -18.16
CA SER A 141 3.82 -6.34 -17.28
C SER A 141 5.15 -7.11 -17.31
N LYS A 142 6.26 -6.38 -17.38
CA LYS A 142 7.62 -6.92 -17.48
C LYS A 142 8.40 -6.85 -16.17
N LEU A 143 7.79 -6.29 -15.12
CA LEU A 143 8.36 -6.27 -13.78
C LEU A 143 7.70 -7.37 -12.93
N LEU A 144 8.47 -8.05 -12.10
CA LEU A 144 8.00 -9.12 -11.21
C LEU A 144 8.42 -8.80 -9.77
N LEU A 145 7.53 -8.91 -8.78
CA LEU A 145 7.92 -8.91 -7.37
C LEU A 145 8.51 -10.26 -7.03
N ASP A 146 9.73 -10.26 -6.52
CA ASP A 146 10.38 -11.39 -5.89
C ASP A 146 10.22 -11.27 -4.38
N ASN A 147 9.30 -12.08 -3.86
CA ASN A 147 9.10 -12.31 -2.44
C ASN A 147 10.08 -13.40 -1.97
N ASN A 148 11.37 -13.08 -1.86
CA ASN A 148 12.29 -13.86 -1.03
C ASN A 148 12.08 -13.45 0.43
N PHE A 149 10.95 -13.88 0.98
CA PHE A 149 10.73 -13.87 2.42
C PHE A 149 11.63 -14.95 3.03
N GLU A 150 12.94 -14.70 3.13
CA GLU A 150 13.71 -15.33 4.19
C GLU A 150 13.29 -14.62 5.47
N ALA A 151 12.35 -15.25 6.18
CA ALA A 151 12.01 -14.88 7.53
C ALA A 151 13.33 -14.80 8.33
N LYS A 152 13.85 -13.60 8.53
CA LYS A 152 14.83 -13.35 9.59
C LYS A 152 14.08 -13.49 10.90
N VAL A 153 13.90 -14.73 11.31
CA VAL A 153 13.76 -15.07 12.72
C VAL A 153 15.16 -14.85 13.32
N ALA A 154 15.31 -13.72 14.02
CA ALA A 154 16.34 -13.52 15.02
C ALA A 154 15.71 -12.74 16.17
#